data_AF-A0A817V2Y8-F1
#
_entry.id   AF-A0A817V2Y8-F1
#
_cell.length_a   1.000
_cell.length_b   1.000
_cell.length_c   1.000
_cell.angle_alpha   90.00
_cell.angle_beta   90.00
_cell.angle_gamma   90.00
#
_symmetry.space_group_name_H-M   'P 1'
#
loop_
_entity.id
_entity.type
_entity.pdbx_description
1 polymer ?
#
loop_
_entity_poly.entity_id
_entity_poly.type
_entity_poly.pdbx_seq_one_letter_code
_entity_poly.pdbx_strand_id
1 'polypeptide(L)'
;MASFLFFLFSWFLCILACYFVLRSISIKLVRFIFAFFSCTLLTYFTTQNVPQFHAASIFIVSLCWLMSMHLIAMTTFSRKPLLTFQSFSLKILWIFFPILPKKPAENRDSLIYCIMLMFIKIFINHWIYRWSIQCDMGLTLSKIFMLYLSIMTISYIFDAQMIIVRIATQDKYTLESYTDSPILSLSLGEFWGQRYNRIVHKVLREAIFEPIRSELSSSNIAGFMTFIVSGLLHVHVCIAVFQNTSSAFPTFMFFIIHGIGCCLEKIMKIKFPKFIRWIITHIFILITSPLMFQPFIEKGSPFLMLNPPLFIDVEWTPKLPVPNFCPQ
;
A
#
# COMPACT_ATOMS: atom_id res chain seq x y z
N MET A 1 -10.91 20.31 14.03
CA MET A 1 -9.50 20.58 14.39
C MET A 1 -9.13 19.99 15.76
N ALA A 2 -9.92 20.22 16.82
CA ALA A 2 -9.66 19.65 18.16
C ALA A 2 -9.57 18.11 18.20
N SER A 3 -10.42 17.41 17.43
CA SER A 3 -10.38 15.93 17.33
C SER A 3 -9.10 15.38 16.68
N PHE A 4 -8.58 16.05 15.65
CA PHE A 4 -7.39 15.60 14.93
C PHE A 4 -6.12 15.71 15.79
N LEU A 5 -5.94 16.86 16.46
CA LEU A 5 -4.82 17.06 17.39
C LEU A 5 -4.86 16.07 18.56
N PHE A 6 -6.07 15.77 19.06
CA PHE A 6 -6.27 14.76 20.09
C PHE A 6 -5.80 13.37 19.65
N PHE A 7 -6.16 12.93 18.44
CA PHE A 7 -5.70 11.64 17.93
C PHE A 7 -4.19 11.60 17.69
N LEU A 8 -3.61 12.65 17.10
CA LEU A 8 -2.16 12.74 16.93
C LEU A 8 -1.42 12.66 18.27
N PHE A 9 -1.89 13.39 19.28
CA PHE A 9 -1.33 13.34 20.63
C PHE A 9 -1.49 11.95 21.26
N SER A 10 -2.63 11.30 21.05
CA SER A 10 -2.88 9.93 21.55
C SER A 10 -1.96 8.90 20.90
N TRP A 11 -1.72 9.01 19.59
CA TRP A 11 -0.73 8.20 18.88
C TRP A 11 0.69 8.44 19.39
N PHE A 12 1.05 9.70 19.63
CA PHE A 12 2.35 10.06 20.22
C PHE A 12 2.54 9.45 21.61
N LEU A 13 1.55 9.56 22.49
CA LEU A 13 1.56 8.92 23.81
C LEU A 13 1.67 7.39 23.71
N CYS A 14 0.97 6.77 22.75
CA CYS A 14 1.05 5.33 22.52
C CYS A 14 2.46 4.90 22.11
N ILE A 15 3.11 5.64 21.19
CA ILE A 15 4.50 5.39 20.79
C ILE A 15 5.44 5.45 22.00
N LEU A 16 5.28 6.46 22.86
CA LEU A 16 6.08 6.60 24.09
C LEU A 16 5.81 5.45 25.08
N ALA A 17 4.54 5.11 25.32
CA ALA A 17 4.16 4.02 26.22
C ALA A 17 4.67 2.66 25.72
N CYS A 18 4.58 2.40 24.41
CA CYS A 18 5.14 1.22 23.76
C CYS A 18 6.64 1.10 24.02
N TYR A 19 7.39 2.20 23.91
CA TYR A 19 8.84 2.19 24.09
C TYR A 19 9.28 2.13 25.56
N PHE A 20 8.78 3.02 26.41
CA PHE A 20 9.27 3.18 27.78
C PHE A 20 8.61 2.23 28.80
N VAL A 21 7.33 1.88 28.58
CA VAL A 21 6.54 1.09 29.55
C VAL A 21 6.39 -0.35 29.10
N LEU A 22 5.80 -0.60 27.93
CA LEU A 22 5.47 -1.98 27.53
C LEU A 22 6.72 -2.81 27.25
N ARG A 23 7.76 -2.21 26.68
CA ARG A 23 8.98 -2.94 26.32
C ARG A 23 9.82 -3.38 27.51
N SER A 24 9.71 -2.70 28.65
CA SER A 24 10.43 -3.06 29.88
C SER A 24 9.82 -4.29 30.58
N ILE A 25 8.58 -4.66 30.22
CA ILE A 25 7.92 -5.87 30.72
C ILE A 25 8.64 -7.11 30.16
N SER A 26 8.98 -8.05 31.06
CA SER A 26 9.71 -9.28 30.72
C SER A 26 8.87 -10.29 29.93
N ILE A 27 7.56 -10.35 30.19
CA ILE A 27 6.65 -11.35 29.62
C ILE A 27 6.17 -10.92 28.23
N LYS A 28 6.59 -11.65 27.18
CA LYS A 28 6.23 -11.38 25.77
C LYS A 28 4.73 -11.31 25.53
N LEU A 29 3.96 -12.23 26.12
CA LEU A 29 2.50 -12.28 25.96
C LEU A 29 1.83 -11.01 26.49
N VAL A 30 2.27 -10.51 27.64
CA VAL A 30 1.75 -9.29 28.26
C VAL A 30 2.04 -8.08 27.36
N ARG A 31 3.26 -7.98 26.81
CA ARG A 31 3.60 -6.92 25.83
C ARG A 31 2.68 -6.94 24.61
N PHE A 32 2.45 -8.13 24.07
CA PHE A 32 1.60 -8.32 22.90
C PHE A 32 0.17 -7.87 23.19
N ILE A 33 -0.45 -8.34 24.27
CA ILE A 33 -1.84 -8.03 24.62
C ILE A 33 -2.03 -6.51 24.79
N PHE A 34 -1.17 -5.86 25.59
CA PHE A 34 -1.30 -4.42 25.82
C PHE A 34 -1.03 -3.59 24.56
N ALA A 35 -0.02 -3.94 23.77
CA ALA A 35 0.28 -3.24 22.53
C ALA A 35 -0.85 -3.43 21.51
N PHE A 36 -1.33 -4.66 21.33
CA PHE A 36 -2.41 -5.00 20.42
C PHE A 36 -3.70 -4.28 20.80
N PHE A 37 -4.11 -4.33 22.07
CA PHE A 37 -5.30 -3.65 22.56
C PHE A 37 -5.22 -2.13 22.34
N SER A 38 -4.11 -1.51 22.74
CA SER A 38 -3.93 -0.06 22.62
C SER A 38 -3.93 0.40 21.15
N CYS A 39 -3.21 -0.30 20.28
CA CYS A 39 -3.15 0.03 18.85
C CYS A 39 -4.49 -0.18 18.15
N THR A 40 -5.22 -1.26 18.49
CA THR A 40 -6.53 -1.55 17.91
C THR A 40 -7.56 -0.49 18.34
N LEU A 41 -7.57 -0.12 19.62
CA LEU A 41 -8.47 0.90 20.15
C LEU A 41 -8.21 2.27 19.51
N LEU A 42 -6.95 2.68 19.41
CA LEU A 42 -6.58 3.94 18.77
C LEU A 42 -6.91 3.94 17.27
N THR A 43 -6.67 2.82 16.59
CA THR A 43 -7.04 2.68 15.19
C THR A 43 -8.55 2.82 15.02
N TYR A 44 -9.35 2.10 15.82
CA TYR A 44 -10.81 2.18 15.79
C TYR A 44 -11.32 3.61 16.00
N PHE A 45 -10.88 4.30 17.06
CA PHE A 45 -11.36 5.66 17.31
C PHE A 45 -10.87 6.68 16.28
N THR A 46 -9.65 6.51 15.75
CA THR A 46 -9.13 7.40 14.70
C THR A 46 -9.93 7.22 13.39
N THR A 47 -10.35 5.99 13.07
CA THR A 47 -10.99 5.67 11.79
C THR A 47 -12.52 5.73 11.80
N GLN A 48 -13.16 5.83 12.97
CA GLN A 48 -14.62 5.81 13.09
C GLN A 48 -15.33 6.94 12.33
N ASN A 49 -14.73 8.13 12.30
CA ASN A 49 -15.36 9.35 11.77
C ASN A 49 -14.61 9.92 10.55
N VAL A 50 -13.92 9.07 9.79
CA VAL A 50 -13.23 9.53 8.57
C VAL A 50 -14.24 9.90 7.48
N PRO A 51 -13.98 10.95 6.67
CA PRO A 51 -14.82 11.28 5.53
C PRO A 51 -14.99 10.09 4.59
N GLN A 52 -16.22 9.74 4.26
CA GLN A 52 -16.50 8.59 3.39
C GLN A 52 -16.12 8.89 1.95
N PHE A 53 -15.73 7.85 1.20
CA PHE A 53 -15.40 7.94 -0.22
C PHE A 53 -14.24 8.89 -0.57
N HIS A 54 -13.46 9.35 0.41
CA HIS A 54 -12.25 10.14 0.16
C HIS A 54 -11.00 9.25 0.16
N ALA A 55 -10.13 9.43 -0.84
CA ALA A 55 -8.84 8.76 -0.95
C ALA A 55 -7.95 9.06 0.26
N ALA A 56 -8.02 10.29 0.79
CA ALA A 56 -7.34 10.67 2.04
C ALA A 56 -7.72 9.76 3.21
N SER A 57 -8.98 9.34 3.32
CA SER A 57 -9.44 8.42 4.36
C SER A 57 -8.85 7.02 4.20
N ILE A 58 -8.66 6.54 2.96
CA ILE A 58 -7.95 5.28 2.68
C ILE A 58 -6.51 5.37 3.20
N PHE A 59 -5.82 6.48 2.94
CA PHE A 59 -4.47 6.72 3.45
C PHE A 59 -4.42 6.78 4.99
N ILE A 60 -5.37 7.47 5.64
CA ILE A 60 -5.45 7.55 7.11
C ILE A 60 -5.64 6.17 7.73
N VAL A 61 -6.63 5.40 7.25
CA VAL A 61 -6.90 4.04 7.75
C VAL A 61 -5.66 3.16 7.55
N SER A 62 -5.05 3.19 6.36
CA SER A 62 -3.85 2.42 6.05
C SER A 62 -2.68 2.80 6.97
N LEU A 63 -2.46 4.09 7.20
CA LEU A 63 -1.41 4.59 8.07
C LEU A 63 -1.58 4.11 9.52
N CYS A 64 -2.79 4.19 10.08
CA CYS A 64 -3.08 3.66 11.42
C CYS A 64 -2.76 2.16 11.52
N TRP A 65 -3.09 1.38 10.49
CA TRP A 65 -2.75 -0.03 10.42
C TRP A 65 -1.23 -0.27 10.36
N LEU A 66 -0.51 0.44 9.49
CA LEU A 66 0.95 0.31 9.35
C LEU A 66 1.68 0.68 10.64
N MET A 67 1.28 1.77 11.29
CA MET A 67 1.81 2.16 12.60
C MET A 67 1.51 1.10 13.67
N SER A 68 0.26 0.61 13.76
CA SER A 68 -0.13 -0.45 14.70
C SER A 68 0.74 -1.68 14.56
N MET A 69 0.88 -2.19 13.33
CA MET A 69 1.64 -3.42 13.07
C MET A 69 3.12 -3.25 13.46
N HIS A 70 3.74 -2.13 13.10
CA HIS A 70 5.12 -1.84 13.49
C HIS A 70 5.28 -1.70 15.00
N LEU A 71 4.39 -0.98 15.68
CA LEU A 71 4.45 -0.81 17.14
C LEU A 71 4.31 -2.15 17.86
N ILE A 72 3.30 -2.95 17.52
CA ILE A 72 3.08 -4.28 18.10
C ILE A 72 4.31 -5.17 17.86
N ALA A 73 4.86 -5.17 16.65
CA ALA A 73 6.01 -6.00 16.31
C ALA A 73 7.26 -5.60 17.10
N MET A 74 7.58 -4.31 17.15
CA MET A 74 8.77 -3.81 17.83
C MET A 74 8.69 -3.95 19.35
N THR A 75 7.50 -3.80 19.95
CA THR A 75 7.32 -4.02 21.40
C THR A 75 7.36 -5.51 21.76
N THR A 76 6.73 -6.36 20.96
CA THR A 76 6.56 -7.78 21.28
C THR A 76 7.80 -8.60 20.97
N PHE A 77 8.35 -8.43 19.76
CA PHE A 77 9.43 -9.26 19.20
C PHE A 77 10.78 -8.53 19.20
N SER A 78 10.96 -7.62 20.16
CA SER A 78 12.21 -6.86 20.35
C SER A 78 13.44 -7.75 20.16
N ARG A 79 14.20 -7.49 19.08
CA ARG A 79 15.45 -8.19 18.76
C ARG A 79 16.54 -7.80 19.78
N LYS A 80 17.51 -8.70 20.00
CA LYS A 80 18.74 -8.39 20.74
C LYS A 80 19.85 -8.02 19.73
N PRO A 81 20.62 -6.94 19.95
CA PRO A 81 20.50 -5.97 21.05
C PRO A 81 19.24 -5.12 20.93
N LEU A 82 18.74 -4.65 22.07
CA LEU A 82 17.55 -3.81 22.14
C LEU A 82 17.77 -2.52 21.31
N LEU A 83 16.84 -2.24 20.38
CA LEU A 83 16.71 -0.95 19.70
C LEU A 83 16.79 0.22 20.67
N THR A 84 17.54 1.26 20.33
CA THR A 84 17.53 2.55 21.04
C THR A 84 16.25 3.34 20.72
N PHE A 85 15.96 4.37 21.50
CA PHE A 85 14.80 5.25 21.25
C PHE A 85 14.91 5.91 19.88
N GLN A 86 16.12 6.35 19.52
CA GLN A 86 16.40 6.93 18.20
C GLN A 86 16.06 5.95 17.07
N SER A 87 16.55 4.71 17.12
CA SER A 87 16.25 3.71 16.08
C SER A 87 14.77 3.33 16.04
N PHE A 88 14.10 3.28 17.20
CA PHE A 88 12.67 3.00 17.29
C PHE A 88 11.84 4.11 16.63
N SER A 89 12.12 5.37 16.99
CA SER A 89 11.44 6.54 16.42
C SER A 89 11.71 6.69 14.93
N LEU A 90 12.94 6.45 14.47
CA LEU A 90 13.28 6.48 13.04
C LEU A 90 12.49 5.44 12.23
N LYS A 91 12.24 4.24 12.77
CA LYS A 91 11.42 3.23 12.11
C LYS A 91 9.95 3.65 11.97
N ILE A 92 9.40 4.36 12.96
CA ILE A 92 8.04 4.91 12.87
C ILE A 92 8.00 6.07 11.88
N LEU A 93 8.93 7.01 11.98
CA LEU A 93 9.03 8.15 11.07
C LEU A 93 9.23 7.73 9.61
N TRP A 94 9.92 6.60 9.37
CA TRP A 94 10.12 6.05 8.03
C TRP A 94 8.80 5.72 7.30
N ILE A 95 7.71 5.41 8.02
CA ILE A 95 6.39 5.19 7.40
C ILE A 95 5.88 6.48 6.72
N PHE A 96 6.14 7.63 7.34
CA PHE A 96 5.73 8.94 6.83
C PHE A 96 6.72 9.48 5.80
N PHE A 97 8.01 9.26 6.05
CA PHE A 97 9.11 9.77 5.23
C PHE A 97 10.04 8.61 4.89
N PRO A 98 9.73 7.82 3.86
CA PRO A 98 10.52 6.64 3.50
C PRO A 98 11.81 7.03 2.75
N ILE A 99 12.59 7.94 3.34
CA ILE A 99 13.83 8.48 2.80
C ILE A 99 14.94 7.45 3.01
N LEU A 100 15.74 7.23 1.97
CA LEU A 100 16.85 6.29 1.95
C LEU A 100 18.07 6.95 1.29
N PRO A 101 19.29 6.63 1.75
CA PRO A 101 20.50 7.06 1.08
C PRO A 101 20.55 6.41 -0.31
N LYS A 102 20.84 7.20 -1.34
CA LYS A 102 20.94 6.70 -2.71
C LYS A 102 22.21 5.87 -2.86
N LYS A 103 22.09 4.60 -3.25
CA LYS A 103 23.27 3.73 -3.40
C LYS A 103 23.98 3.99 -4.73
N PRO A 104 25.33 3.86 -4.82
CA PRO A 104 26.06 4.05 -6.07
C PRO A 104 25.59 3.14 -7.21
N ALA A 105 25.09 1.94 -6.90
CA ALA A 105 24.56 0.98 -7.88
C ALA A 105 23.12 1.27 -8.33
N GLU A 106 22.40 2.18 -7.65
CA GLU A 106 21.06 2.65 -8.00
C GLU A 106 21.10 3.87 -8.94
N ASN A 107 22.27 4.25 -9.45
CA ASN A 107 22.45 5.35 -10.39
C ASN A 107 21.91 5.06 -11.81
N ARG A 108 21.00 4.10 -11.95
CA ARG A 108 20.41 3.71 -13.24
C ARG A 108 19.49 4.80 -13.79
N ASP A 109 18.78 5.50 -12.92
CA ASP A 109 17.71 6.40 -13.31
C ASP A 109 18.14 7.86 -13.15
N SER A 110 18.38 8.52 -14.29
CA SER A 110 18.65 9.95 -14.32
C SER A 110 17.47 10.74 -13.75
N LEU A 111 17.73 11.92 -13.17
CA LEU A 111 16.63 12.78 -12.68
C LEU A 111 15.67 13.14 -13.83
N ILE A 112 16.20 13.32 -15.04
CA ILE A 112 15.44 13.56 -16.27
C ILE A 112 14.46 12.42 -16.54
N TYR A 113 14.93 11.16 -16.45
CA TYR A 113 14.08 9.99 -16.62
C TYR A 113 12.93 9.96 -15.61
N CYS A 114 13.20 10.25 -14.33
CA CYS A 114 12.15 10.31 -13.30
C CYS A 114 11.11 11.40 -13.60
N ILE A 115 11.55 12.58 -14.03
CA ILE A 115 10.67 13.68 -14.42
C ILE A 115 9.80 13.27 -15.62
N MET A 116 10.40 12.68 -16.66
CA MET A 116 9.65 12.20 -17.83
C MET A 116 8.62 11.13 -17.46
N LEU A 117 9.02 10.15 -16.64
CA LEU A 117 8.12 9.09 -16.18
C LEU A 117 6.94 9.65 -15.38
N MET A 118 7.19 10.64 -14.51
CA MET A 118 6.14 11.33 -13.76
C MET A 118 5.14 11.99 -14.71
N PHE A 119 5.59 12.75 -15.72
CA PHE A 119 4.70 13.38 -16.70
C PHE A 119 3.91 12.37 -17.54
N ILE A 120 4.54 11.28 -17.97
CA ILE A 120 3.85 10.19 -18.68
C ILE A 120 2.73 9.62 -17.81
N LYS A 121 3.00 9.33 -16.53
CA LYS A 121 1.99 8.83 -15.60
C LYS A 121 0.88 9.84 -15.36
N ILE A 122 1.19 11.14 -15.24
CA ILE A 122 0.20 12.22 -15.16
C ILE A 122 -0.73 12.13 -16.36
N PHE A 123 -0.21 12.20 -17.59
CA PHE A 123 -1.03 12.23 -18.80
C PHE A 123 -1.90 10.99 -18.95
N ILE A 124 -1.34 9.79 -18.71
CA ILE A 124 -2.09 8.54 -18.78
C ILE A 124 -3.18 8.52 -17.70
N ASN A 125 -2.86 8.90 -16.45
CA ASN A 125 -3.85 8.90 -15.37
C ASN A 125 -5.00 9.88 -15.63
N HIS A 126 -4.68 11.07 -16.14
CA HIS A 126 -5.67 12.09 -16.48
C HIS A 126 -6.59 11.64 -17.62
N TRP A 127 -6.00 10.99 -18.65
CA TRP A 127 -6.77 10.41 -19.74
C TRP A 127 -7.71 9.30 -19.24
N ILE A 128 -7.21 8.38 -18.41
CA ILE A 128 -8.02 7.32 -17.80
C ILE A 128 -9.14 7.92 -16.95
N TYR A 129 -8.85 8.93 -16.13
CA TYR A 129 -9.85 9.59 -15.29
C TYR A 129 -11.00 10.18 -16.09
N ARG A 130 -10.70 10.95 -17.14
CA ARG A 130 -11.73 11.54 -18.01
C ARG A 130 -12.56 10.47 -18.72
N TRP A 131 -11.91 9.40 -19.17
CA TRP A 131 -12.60 8.24 -19.74
C TRP A 131 -13.51 7.55 -18.72
N SER A 132 -13.06 7.35 -17.48
CA SER A 132 -13.82 6.69 -16.42
C SER A 132 -15.00 7.52 -15.89
N ILE A 133 -14.99 8.84 -16.04
CA ILE A 133 -16.17 9.67 -15.73
C ILE A 133 -17.20 9.61 -16.85
N GLN A 134 -16.75 9.60 -18.11
CA GLN A 134 -17.64 9.54 -19.27
C GLN A 134 -18.30 8.16 -19.43
N CYS A 135 -17.58 7.10 -19.10
CA CYS A 135 -18.07 5.73 -19.16
C CYS A 135 -18.56 5.25 -17.79
N ASP A 136 -19.83 4.85 -17.69
CA ASP A 136 -20.38 4.28 -16.46
C ASP A 136 -19.54 3.08 -15.96
N MET A 137 -19.27 3.00 -14.65
CA MET A 137 -18.36 2.03 -14.05
C MET A 137 -19.09 0.71 -13.74
N GLY A 138 -19.48 -0.03 -14.78
CA GLY A 138 -19.90 -1.43 -14.66
C GLY A 138 -18.74 -2.40 -14.43
N LEU A 139 -19.01 -3.64 -14.02
CA LEU A 139 -18.00 -4.68 -13.78
C LEU A 139 -17.56 -5.38 -15.08
N THR A 140 -16.88 -4.65 -15.96
CA THR A 140 -16.34 -5.20 -17.22
C THR A 140 -14.83 -5.33 -17.18
N LEU A 141 -14.27 -6.29 -17.92
CA LEU A 141 -12.82 -6.54 -17.94
C LEU A 141 -12.04 -5.29 -18.41
N SER A 142 -12.59 -4.56 -19.39
CA SER A 142 -12.03 -3.30 -19.88
C SER A 142 -11.91 -2.25 -18.77
N LYS A 143 -12.95 -2.09 -17.94
CA LYS A 143 -12.97 -1.12 -16.84
C LYS A 143 -12.06 -1.52 -15.69
N ILE A 144 -12.01 -2.82 -15.37
CA ILE A 144 -11.08 -3.37 -14.37
C ILE A 144 -9.63 -3.11 -14.80
N PHE A 145 -9.32 -3.35 -16.08
CA PHE A 145 -8.00 -3.05 -16.64
C PHE A 145 -7.66 -1.56 -16.55
N MET A 146 -8.61 -0.69 -16.89
CA MET A 146 -8.44 0.77 -16.78
C MET A 146 -8.22 1.22 -15.33
N LEU A 147 -8.96 0.67 -14.38
CA LEU A 147 -8.75 0.94 -12.95
C LEU A 147 -7.39 0.45 -12.48
N TYR A 148 -6.96 -0.75 -12.90
CA TYR A 148 -5.61 -1.25 -12.62
C TYR A 148 -4.52 -0.31 -13.16
N LEU A 149 -4.65 0.18 -14.40
CA LEU A 149 -3.75 1.18 -14.97
C LEU A 149 -3.81 2.51 -14.21
N SER A 150 -4.99 2.93 -13.75
CA SER A 150 -5.14 4.15 -12.96
C SER A 150 -4.35 4.07 -11.65
N ILE A 151 -4.38 2.93 -10.96
CA ILE A 151 -3.65 2.70 -9.70
C ILE A 151 -2.15 2.62 -9.95
N MET A 152 -1.72 2.07 -11.08
CA MET A 152 -0.29 2.09 -11.43
C MET A 152 0.21 3.50 -11.73
N THR A 153 -0.62 4.32 -12.36
CA THR A 153 -0.24 5.69 -12.77
C THR A 153 -0.39 6.72 -11.67
N ILE A 154 -1.33 6.59 -10.73
CA ILE A 154 -1.50 7.52 -9.58
C ILE A 154 -0.23 7.62 -8.70
N SER A 155 0.69 6.66 -8.84
CA SER A 155 2.02 6.72 -8.23
C SER A 155 2.85 7.95 -8.63
N TYR A 156 2.45 8.74 -9.64
CA TYR A 156 3.11 9.99 -10.00
C TYR A 156 3.23 10.98 -8.83
N ILE A 157 2.32 10.92 -7.85
CA ILE A 157 2.37 11.75 -6.64
C ILE A 157 3.62 11.41 -5.81
N PHE A 158 3.93 10.12 -5.67
CA PHE A 158 5.15 9.66 -5.00
C PHE A 158 6.40 9.96 -5.83
N ASP A 159 6.31 9.90 -7.17
CA ASP A 159 7.42 10.29 -8.04
C ASP A 159 7.77 11.78 -7.88
N ALA A 160 6.76 12.66 -7.78
CA ALA A 160 6.96 14.07 -7.52
C ALA A 160 7.68 14.31 -6.17
N GLN A 161 7.24 13.63 -5.11
CA GLN A 161 7.92 13.69 -3.81
C GLN A 161 9.36 13.18 -3.88
N MET A 162 9.62 12.11 -4.64
CA MET A 162 10.96 11.56 -4.84
C MET A 162 11.87 12.58 -5.54
N ILE A 163 11.37 13.23 -6.60
CA ILE A 163 12.09 14.27 -7.34
C ILE A 163 12.45 15.43 -6.41
N ILE A 164 11.50 15.90 -5.59
CA ILE A 164 11.74 16.98 -4.61
C ILE A 164 12.86 16.59 -3.63
N VAL A 165 12.82 15.38 -3.06
CA VAL A 165 13.86 14.90 -2.13
C VAL A 165 15.23 14.82 -2.82
N ARG A 166 15.28 14.32 -4.05
CA ARG A 166 16.54 14.24 -4.82
C ARG A 166 17.10 15.64 -5.10
N ILE A 167 16.28 16.59 -5.50
CA ILE A 167 16.73 17.98 -5.74
C ILE A 167 17.22 18.62 -4.45
N ALA A 168 16.40 18.56 -3.38
CA ALA A 168 16.70 19.21 -2.10
C ALA A 168 17.97 18.65 -1.44
N THR A 169 18.28 17.37 -1.67
CA THR A 169 19.44 16.71 -1.07
C THR A 169 20.65 16.59 -2.01
N GLN A 170 20.62 17.26 -3.16
CA GLN A 170 21.66 17.17 -4.19
C GLN A 170 21.96 15.71 -4.58
N ASP A 171 20.89 14.94 -4.81
CA ASP A 171 20.87 13.53 -5.23
C ASP A 171 21.53 12.54 -4.24
N LYS A 172 21.77 12.96 -2.99
CA LYS A 172 22.32 12.10 -1.92
C LYS A 172 21.27 11.15 -1.34
N TYR A 173 20.01 11.57 -1.33
CA TYR A 173 18.89 10.78 -0.81
C TYR A 173 17.76 10.67 -1.84
N THR A 174 16.98 9.60 -1.72
CA THR A 174 15.78 9.35 -2.50
C THR A 174 14.65 8.87 -1.60
N LEU A 175 13.42 8.88 -2.10
CA LEU A 175 12.32 8.16 -1.47
C LEU A 175 12.26 6.72 -1.97
N GLU A 176 11.84 5.81 -1.11
CA GLU A 176 11.40 4.48 -1.51
C GLU A 176 10.29 4.62 -2.54
N SER A 177 10.49 4.08 -3.74
CA SER A 177 9.48 4.14 -4.78
C SER A 177 8.21 3.40 -4.33
N TYR A 178 7.04 3.98 -4.59
CA TYR A 178 5.78 3.31 -4.31
C TYR A 178 5.64 2.01 -5.12
N THR A 179 6.01 2.05 -6.40
CA THR A 179 6.04 0.90 -7.31
C THR A 179 7.31 0.88 -8.13
N ASP A 180 7.76 -0.32 -8.53
CA ASP A 180 8.90 -0.54 -9.41
C ASP A 180 8.47 -1.39 -10.62
N SER A 181 7.94 -0.69 -11.62
CA SER A 181 7.43 -1.27 -12.87
C SER A 181 6.66 -2.60 -12.66
N PRO A 182 5.53 -2.63 -11.92
CA PRO A 182 4.82 -3.88 -11.58
C PRO A 182 4.35 -4.67 -12.79
N ILE A 183 4.16 -4.01 -13.93
CA ILE A 183 3.81 -4.62 -15.22
C ILE A 183 4.95 -5.52 -15.73
N LEU A 184 6.17 -5.48 -15.19
CA LEU A 184 7.28 -6.36 -15.58
C LEU A 184 7.39 -7.63 -14.73
N SER A 185 6.43 -7.89 -13.84
CA SER A 185 6.48 -9.03 -12.92
C SER A 185 6.38 -10.36 -13.65
N LEU A 186 7.28 -11.30 -13.36
CA LEU A 186 7.29 -12.66 -13.92
C LEU A 186 6.73 -13.70 -12.93
N SER A 187 6.28 -13.28 -11.77
CA SER A 187 5.58 -14.12 -10.78
C SER A 187 4.79 -13.26 -9.80
N LEU A 188 3.81 -13.85 -9.12
CA LEU A 188 3.06 -13.19 -8.05
C LEU A 188 4.00 -12.79 -6.90
N GLY A 189 4.98 -13.66 -6.58
CA GLY A 189 6.00 -13.34 -5.58
C GLY A 189 6.86 -12.13 -5.94
N GLU A 190 7.17 -11.91 -7.23
CA GLU A 190 7.88 -10.71 -7.70
C GLU A 190 6.98 -9.48 -7.65
N PHE A 191 5.72 -9.62 -8.10
CA PHE A 191 4.73 -8.55 -8.07
C PHE A 191 4.54 -8.00 -6.65
N TRP A 192 4.15 -8.86 -5.69
CA TRP A 192 3.87 -8.45 -4.30
C TRP A 192 5.11 -8.23 -3.44
N GLY A 193 6.20 -8.93 -3.76
CA GLY A 193 7.40 -8.97 -2.94
C GLY A 193 8.46 -7.93 -3.30
N GLN A 194 8.41 -7.37 -4.50
CA GLN A 194 9.49 -6.52 -5.02
C GLN A 194 8.99 -5.27 -5.73
N ARG A 195 7.88 -5.37 -6.47
CA ARG A 195 7.49 -4.33 -7.42
C ARG A 195 6.29 -3.49 -7.00
N TYR A 196 5.29 -4.08 -6.38
CA TYR A 196 4.06 -3.39 -6.01
C TYR A 196 4.08 -2.94 -4.55
N ASN A 197 3.71 -1.68 -4.31
CA ASN A 197 3.51 -1.09 -2.99
C ASN A 197 4.68 -1.37 -2.02
N ARG A 198 5.89 -0.96 -2.41
CA ARG A 198 7.14 -1.33 -1.71
C ARG A 198 7.20 -0.81 -0.27
N ILE A 199 6.56 0.34 0.00
CA ILE A 199 6.44 0.90 1.35
C ILE A 199 5.66 -0.07 2.25
N VAL A 200 4.45 -0.49 1.83
CA VAL A 200 3.64 -1.44 2.60
C VAL A 200 4.33 -2.80 2.68
N HIS A 201 4.95 -3.27 1.59
CA HIS A 201 5.73 -4.50 1.60
C HIS A 201 6.80 -4.49 2.70
N LYS A 202 7.60 -3.42 2.78
CA LYS A 202 8.67 -3.33 3.79
C LYS A 202 8.12 -3.31 5.21
N VAL A 203 7.05 -2.56 5.46
CA VAL A 203 6.38 -2.54 6.76
C VAL A 203 5.85 -3.92 7.14
N LEU A 204 5.10 -4.57 6.25
CA LEU A 204 4.56 -5.91 6.48
C LEU A 204 5.66 -6.95 6.66
N ARG A 205 6.76 -6.82 5.93
CA ARG A 205 7.91 -7.71 6.06
C ARG A 205 8.53 -7.59 7.45
N GLU A 206 8.78 -6.37 7.92
CA GLU A 206 9.38 -6.13 9.23
C GLU A 206 8.41 -6.43 10.39
N ALA A 207 7.12 -6.13 10.23
CA ALA A 207 6.12 -6.26 11.29
C ALA A 207 5.51 -7.64 11.42
N ILE A 208 5.32 -8.36 10.31
CA ILE A 208 4.54 -9.61 10.27
C ILE A 208 5.40 -10.76 9.77
N PHE A 209 5.98 -10.64 8.57
CA PHE A 209 6.69 -11.76 7.94
C PHE A 209 7.91 -12.22 8.75
N GLU A 210 8.86 -11.33 9.05
CA GLU A 210 10.10 -11.72 9.73
C GLU A 210 9.85 -12.24 11.16
N PRO A 211 8.98 -11.62 11.99
CA PRO A 211 8.63 -12.19 13.29
C PRO A 211 8.02 -13.59 13.19
N ILE A 212 7.01 -13.80 12.34
CA ILE A 212 6.36 -15.12 12.19
C ILE A 212 7.35 -16.15 11.64
N ARG A 213 8.17 -15.76 10.65
CA ARG A 213 9.20 -16.64 10.09
C ARG A 213 10.21 -17.04 11.16
N SER A 214 10.61 -16.14 12.05
CA SER A 214 11.57 -16.43 13.11
C SER A 214 11.02 -17.41 14.16
N GLU A 215 9.72 -17.34 14.46
CA GLU A 215 9.07 -18.19 15.46
C GLU A 215 8.68 -19.57 14.89
N LEU A 216 8.23 -19.63 13.63
CA LEU A 216 7.71 -20.85 13.01
C LEU A 216 8.68 -21.51 12.02
N SER A 217 9.84 -20.90 11.77
CA SER A 217 10.85 -21.37 10.79
C SER A 217 10.30 -21.66 9.38
N SER A 218 9.19 -21.02 8.99
CA SER A 218 8.51 -21.25 7.71
C SER A 218 8.21 -19.96 6.97
N SER A 219 8.86 -19.77 5.82
CA SER A 219 8.60 -18.62 4.94
C SER A 219 7.24 -18.67 4.25
N ASN A 220 6.65 -19.87 4.09
CA ASN A 220 5.35 -20.03 3.46
C ASN A 220 4.24 -19.63 4.42
N ILE A 221 4.30 -20.10 5.68
CA ILE A 221 3.35 -19.70 6.72
C ILE A 221 3.47 -18.19 6.97
N ALA A 222 4.69 -17.66 7.12
CA ALA A 222 4.90 -16.22 7.30
C ALA A 222 4.34 -15.39 6.13
N GLY A 223 4.55 -15.83 4.89
CA GLY A 223 4.01 -15.18 3.70
C GLY A 223 2.48 -15.19 3.70
N PHE A 224 1.87 -16.35 3.94
CA PHE A 224 0.42 -16.49 3.98
C PHE A 224 -0.23 -15.63 5.09
N MET A 225 0.34 -15.65 6.30
CA MET A 225 -0.12 -14.79 7.40
C MET A 225 0.00 -13.29 7.06
N THR A 226 1.03 -12.91 6.32
CA THR A 226 1.19 -11.52 5.85
C THR A 226 0.05 -11.10 4.92
N PHE A 227 -0.39 -12.00 4.02
CA PHE A 227 -1.56 -11.76 3.18
C PHE A 227 -2.86 -11.67 4.00
N ILE A 228 -3.04 -12.51 5.02
CA ILE A 228 -4.21 -12.41 5.91
C ILE A 228 -4.26 -11.04 6.58
N VAL A 229 -3.17 -10.59 7.19
CA VAL A 229 -3.12 -9.29 7.88
C VAL A 229 -3.34 -8.14 6.90
N SER A 230 -2.77 -8.21 5.69
CA SER A 230 -3.06 -7.25 4.62
C SER A 230 -4.53 -7.25 4.21
N GLY A 231 -5.17 -8.43 4.13
CA GLY A 231 -6.59 -8.54 3.81
C GLY A 231 -7.48 -7.89 4.86
N LEU A 232 -7.16 -8.05 6.16
CA LEU A 232 -7.91 -7.42 7.25
C LEU A 232 -7.84 -5.89 7.20
N LEU A 233 -6.68 -5.33 6.82
CA LEU A 233 -6.55 -3.89 6.56
C LEU A 233 -7.55 -3.44 5.50
N HIS A 234 -7.62 -4.14 4.37
CA HIS A 234 -8.50 -3.77 3.27
C HIS A 234 -9.98 -3.99 3.60
N VAL A 235 -10.33 -5.00 4.39
CA VAL A 235 -11.66 -5.15 4.97
C VAL A 235 -12.04 -3.93 5.80
N HIS A 236 -11.13 -3.45 6.66
CA HIS A 236 -11.38 -2.24 7.44
C HIS A 236 -11.56 -1.02 6.52
N VAL A 237 -10.80 -0.89 5.44
CA VAL A 237 -11.01 0.18 4.43
C VAL A 237 -12.40 0.08 3.79
N CYS A 238 -12.86 -1.12 3.39
CA CYS A 238 -14.20 -1.32 2.82
C CYS A 238 -15.31 -0.85 3.78
N ILE A 239 -15.16 -1.14 5.08
CA ILE A 239 -16.16 -0.79 6.10
C ILE A 239 -16.07 0.71 6.44
N ALA A 240 -14.88 1.22 6.76
CA ALA A 240 -14.71 2.59 7.27
C ALA A 240 -14.84 3.66 6.19
N VAL A 241 -14.37 3.41 4.96
CA VAL A 241 -14.33 4.42 3.89
C VAL A 241 -15.49 4.25 2.92
N PHE A 242 -15.81 3.02 2.53
CA PHE A 242 -16.83 2.75 1.51
C PHE A 242 -18.21 2.43 2.09
N GLN A 243 -18.31 2.22 3.40
CA GLN A 243 -19.51 1.71 4.07
C GLN A 243 -20.08 0.46 3.39
N ASN A 244 -19.18 -0.38 2.85
CA ASN A 244 -19.54 -1.50 2.01
C ASN A 244 -19.12 -2.81 2.68
N THR A 245 -20.02 -3.34 3.51
CA THR A 245 -19.84 -4.62 4.18
C THR A 245 -19.95 -5.80 3.20
N SER A 246 -20.71 -5.65 2.11
CA SER A 246 -20.90 -6.70 1.11
C SER A 246 -19.60 -7.02 0.35
N SER A 247 -18.79 -6.00 0.07
CA SER A 247 -17.48 -6.17 -0.59
C SER A 247 -16.36 -6.57 0.37
N ALA A 248 -16.56 -6.52 1.69
CA ALA A 248 -15.52 -6.84 2.67
C ALA A 248 -15.01 -8.29 2.54
N PHE A 249 -15.92 -9.25 2.40
CA PHE A 249 -15.56 -10.66 2.25
C PHE A 249 -14.85 -10.96 0.91
N PRO A 250 -15.38 -10.53 -0.27
CA PRO A 250 -14.66 -10.62 -1.54
C PRO A 250 -13.25 -10.02 -1.48
N THR A 251 -13.11 -8.82 -0.90
CA THR A 251 -11.81 -8.17 -0.73
C THR A 251 -10.87 -8.99 0.15
N PHE A 252 -11.35 -9.60 1.22
CA PHE A 252 -10.52 -10.51 2.03
C PHE A 252 -10.08 -11.74 1.21
N MET A 253 -11.00 -12.34 0.45
CA MET A 253 -10.71 -13.51 -0.40
C MET A 253 -9.66 -13.22 -1.47
N PHE A 254 -9.61 -12.01 -2.02
CA PHE A 254 -8.52 -11.58 -2.91
C PHE A 254 -7.14 -11.85 -2.29
N PHE A 255 -6.91 -11.41 -1.05
CA PHE A 255 -5.61 -11.60 -0.39
C PHE A 255 -5.35 -13.07 -0.05
N ILE A 256 -6.38 -13.84 0.33
CA ILE A 256 -6.24 -15.29 0.56
C ILE A 256 -5.79 -16.00 -0.72
N ILE A 257 -6.47 -15.75 -1.84
CA ILE A 257 -6.16 -16.35 -3.15
C ILE A 257 -4.74 -15.99 -3.59
N HIS A 258 -4.33 -14.73 -3.44
CA HIS A 258 -2.96 -14.30 -3.76
C HIS A 258 -1.90 -14.91 -2.82
N GLY A 259 -2.21 -15.06 -1.53
CA GLY A 259 -1.34 -15.74 -0.57
C GLY A 259 -1.12 -17.21 -0.91
N ILE A 260 -2.18 -17.92 -1.27
CA ILE A 260 -2.10 -19.30 -1.76
C ILE A 260 -1.31 -19.35 -3.07
N GLY A 261 -1.59 -18.47 -4.02
CA GLY A 261 -0.86 -18.38 -5.30
C GLY A 261 0.65 -18.20 -5.10
N CYS A 262 1.07 -17.29 -4.22
CA CYS A 262 2.49 -17.09 -3.90
C CYS A 262 3.14 -18.32 -3.23
N CYS A 263 2.40 -19.05 -2.39
CA CYS A 263 2.87 -20.29 -1.78
C CYS A 263 3.03 -21.40 -2.82
N LEU A 264 2.04 -21.57 -3.71
CA LEU A 264 2.05 -22.56 -4.78
C LEU A 264 3.20 -22.30 -5.77
N GLU A 265 3.45 -21.05 -6.16
CA GLU A 265 4.59 -20.70 -7.04
C GLU A 265 5.93 -21.20 -6.48
N LYS A 266 6.14 -21.11 -5.16
CA LYS A 266 7.36 -21.58 -4.49
C LYS A 266 7.47 -23.10 -4.46
N ILE A 267 6.35 -23.80 -4.35
CA ILE A 267 6.29 -25.26 -4.26
C ILE A 267 6.45 -25.89 -5.64
N MET A 268 5.70 -25.40 -6.63
CA MET A 268 5.61 -26.03 -7.95
C MET A 268 6.92 -25.92 -8.75
N LYS A 269 7.76 -24.89 -8.51
CA LYS A 269 9.06 -24.66 -9.15
C LYS A 269 9.05 -24.87 -10.69
N ILE A 270 7.92 -24.65 -11.35
CA ILE A 270 7.76 -24.90 -12.79
C ILE A 270 8.54 -23.84 -13.57
N LYS A 271 9.35 -24.28 -14.52
CA LYS A 271 10.16 -23.40 -15.38
C LYS A 271 9.43 -23.16 -16.69
N PHE A 272 8.68 -22.06 -16.78
CA PHE A 272 8.15 -21.55 -18.04
C PHE A 272 9.04 -20.46 -18.63
N PRO A 273 9.05 -20.26 -19.97
CA PRO A 273 9.63 -19.09 -20.62
C PRO A 273 9.12 -17.77 -20.01
N LYS A 274 9.95 -16.73 -20.01
CA LYS A 274 9.64 -15.44 -19.35
C LYS A 274 8.30 -14.86 -19.82
N PHE A 275 8.04 -14.89 -21.13
CA PHE A 275 6.79 -14.37 -21.70
C PHE A 275 5.55 -15.11 -21.18
N ILE A 276 5.59 -16.44 -21.10
CA ILE A 276 4.48 -17.25 -20.57
C ILE A 276 4.26 -16.95 -19.08
N ARG A 277 5.33 -16.84 -18.29
CA ARG A 277 5.23 -16.47 -16.87
C ARG A 277 4.61 -15.09 -16.67
N TRP A 278 5.00 -14.14 -17.50
CA TRP A 278 4.44 -12.79 -17.51
C TRP A 278 2.93 -12.83 -17.79
N ILE A 279 2.51 -13.54 -18.83
CA ILE A 279 1.09 -13.73 -19.17
C ILE A 279 0.33 -14.33 -17.99
N ILE A 280 0.81 -15.45 -17.45
CA ILE A 280 0.15 -16.15 -16.33
C ILE A 280 -0.01 -15.22 -15.12
N THR A 281 1.06 -14.49 -14.77
CA THR A 281 1.07 -13.56 -13.62
C THR A 281 0.02 -12.46 -13.78
N HIS A 282 0.00 -11.80 -14.95
CA HIS A 282 -0.88 -10.68 -15.18
C HIS A 282 -2.33 -11.08 -15.45
N ILE A 283 -2.57 -12.22 -16.12
CA ILE A 283 -3.92 -12.79 -16.24
C ILE A 283 -4.46 -13.16 -14.86
N PHE A 284 -3.65 -13.79 -14.01
CA PHE A 284 -4.07 -14.12 -12.65
C PHE A 284 -4.48 -12.86 -11.88
N ILE A 285 -3.63 -11.82 -11.86
CA ILE A 285 -3.92 -10.55 -11.19
C ILE A 285 -5.19 -9.91 -11.77
N LEU A 286 -5.34 -9.88 -13.09
CA LEU A 286 -6.49 -9.25 -13.72
C LEU A 286 -7.80 -9.98 -13.40
N ILE A 287 -7.81 -11.32 -13.44
CA ILE A 287 -8.99 -12.13 -13.12
C ILE A 287 -9.40 -12.00 -11.65
N THR A 288 -8.45 -11.90 -10.73
CA THR A 288 -8.76 -11.79 -9.29
C THR A 288 -9.08 -10.36 -8.86
N SER A 289 -8.61 -9.35 -9.58
CA SER A 289 -8.79 -7.93 -9.24
C SER A 289 -10.24 -7.43 -9.03
N PRO A 290 -11.31 -7.99 -9.64
CA PRO A 290 -12.69 -7.60 -9.31
C PRO A 290 -12.99 -7.72 -7.82
N LEU A 291 -12.47 -8.76 -7.16
CA LEU A 291 -12.68 -9.02 -5.73
C LEU A 291 -12.15 -7.88 -4.84
N MET A 292 -11.10 -7.21 -5.29
CA MET A 292 -10.46 -6.09 -4.59
C MET A 292 -11.11 -4.75 -4.97
N PHE A 293 -11.48 -4.60 -6.24
CA PHE A 293 -11.90 -3.31 -6.79
C PHE A 293 -13.41 -3.08 -6.80
N GLN A 294 -14.21 -4.08 -6.45
CA GLN A 294 -15.66 -3.97 -6.38
C GLN A 294 -16.17 -2.72 -5.62
N PRO A 295 -15.65 -2.33 -4.44
CA PRO A 295 -16.10 -1.10 -3.76
C PRO A 295 -15.90 0.18 -4.59
N PHE A 296 -14.80 0.23 -5.36
CA PHE A 296 -14.46 1.36 -6.21
C PHE A 296 -15.35 1.41 -7.45
N ILE A 297 -15.67 0.24 -8.01
CA ILE A 297 -16.53 0.12 -9.20
C ILE A 297 -17.98 0.42 -8.85
N GLU A 298 -18.51 -0.13 -7.75
CA GLU A 298 -19.90 0.12 -7.30
C GLU A 298 -20.16 1.58 -6.99
N LYS A 299 -19.17 2.29 -6.45
CA LYS A 299 -19.27 3.75 -6.22
C LYS A 299 -18.94 4.57 -7.46
N GLY A 300 -18.27 3.96 -8.44
CA GLY A 300 -18.11 4.47 -9.81
C GLY A 300 -17.64 5.92 -9.91
N SER A 301 -18.27 6.64 -10.83
CA SER A 301 -17.98 8.05 -11.11
C SER A 301 -18.11 8.97 -9.88
N PRO A 302 -19.08 8.83 -8.96
CA PRO A 302 -19.11 9.60 -7.71
C PRO A 302 -17.82 9.57 -6.91
N PHE A 303 -17.19 8.40 -6.75
CA PHE A 303 -15.91 8.31 -6.04
C PHE A 303 -14.80 9.07 -6.77
N LEU A 304 -14.75 8.96 -8.11
CA LEU A 304 -13.76 9.65 -8.93
C LEU A 304 -13.95 11.17 -8.91
N MET A 305 -15.19 11.66 -8.96
CA MET A 305 -15.50 13.09 -8.89
C MET A 305 -15.12 13.70 -7.53
N LEU A 306 -15.24 12.94 -6.43
CA LEU A 306 -14.79 13.37 -5.10
C LEU A 306 -13.26 13.34 -4.94
N ASN A 307 -12.55 12.60 -5.80
CA ASN A 307 -11.11 12.41 -5.75
C ASN A 307 -10.47 12.67 -7.13
N PRO A 308 -10.57 13.90 -7.66
CA PRO A 308 -9.94 14.23 -8.92
C PRO A 308 -8.42 14.05 -8.82
N PRO A 309 -7.75 13.57 -9.88
CA PRO A 309 -6.29 13.55 -9.96
C PRO A 309 -5.71 14.94 -9.67
N LEU A 310 -4.59 14.99 -8.96
CA LEU A 310 -3.86 16.24 -8.79
C LEU A 310 -3.45 16.78 -10.16
N PHE A 311 -3.54 18.10 -10.31
CA PHE A 311 -3.23 18.82 -11.54
C PHE A 311 -4.21 18.62 -12.70
N ILE A 312 -5.40 18.06 -12.48
CA ILE A 312 -6.38 17.84 -13.57
C ILE A 312 -6.85 19.14 -14.27
N ASP A 313 -7.01 20.23 -13.52
CA ASP A 313 -7.59 21.49 -14.02
C ASP A 313 -6.56 22.58 -14.34
N VAL A 314 -5.27 22.26 -14.33
CA VAL A 314 -4.22 23.25 -14.63
C VAL A 314 -4.09 23.49 -16.15
N GLU A 315 -3.76 24.71 -16.56
CA GLU A 315 -3.73 25.08 -17.99
C GLU A 315 -2.74 24.26 -18.83
N TRP A 316 -1.65 23.78 -18.23
CA TRP A 316 -0.60 23.05 -18.93
C TRP A 316 -0.92 21.56 -19.16
N THR A 317 -1.97 21.00 -18.55
CA THR A 317 -2.31 19.58 -18.78
C THR A 317 -3.03 19.42 -20.11
N PRO A 318 -2.49 18.60 -21.04
CA PRO A 318 -3.10 18.38 -22.33
C PRO A 318 -4.43 17.66 -22.15
N LYS A 319 -5.51 18.26 -22.66
CA LYS A 319 -6.86 17.67 -22.69
C LYS A 319 -6.97 16.67 -23.84
N LEU A 320 -6.25 15.56 -23.72
CA LEU A 320 -6.24 14.48 -24.71
C LEU A 320 -7.69 14.04 -25.07
N PRO A 321 -7.98 13.74 -26.35
CA PRO A 321 -9.31 13.31 -26.76
C PRO A 321 -9.67 11.99 -26.08
N VAL A 322 -10.90 11.91 -25.59
CA VAL A 322 -11.45 10.70 -24.96
C VAL A 322 -12.46 10.10 -25.96
N PRO A 323 -12.37 8.80 -26.28
CA PRO A 323 -13.35 8.17 -27.15
C PRO A 323 -14.76 8.26 -26.56
N ASN A 324 -15.76 8.49 -27.41
CA ASN A 324 -17.16 8.51 -27.00
C ASN A 324 -17.76 7.11 -26.79
N PHE A 325 -17.04 6.05 -27.16
CA PHE A 325 -17.49 4.68 -26.99
C PHE A 325 -16.87 4.06 -25.74
N CYS A 326 -17.69 3.31 -25.00
CA CYS A 326 -17.28 2.58 -23.81
C CYS A 326 -17.25 1.08 -24.16
N PRO A 327 -16.07 0.47 -24.35
CA PRO A 327 -15.97 -0.98 -24.58
C PRO A 327 -16.64 -1.76 -23.45
N GLN A 328 -17.59 -2.62 -23.82
CA GLN A 328 -18.28 -3.54 -22.92
C GLN A 328 -17.36 -4.62 -22.39
#